data_AF-A0A0D0ADB0-F1
#
_entry.id   AF-A0A0D0ADB0-F1
#
_cell.length_a   1.000
_cell.length_b   1.000
_cell.length_c   1.000
_cell.angle_alpha   90.00
_cell.angle_beta   90.00
_cell.angle_gamma   90.00
#
_symmetry.space_group_name_H-M   'P 1'
#
loop_
_entity.id
_entity.type
_entity.pdbx_description
1 polymer ?
#
loop_
_entity_poly.entity_id
_entity_poly.type
_entity_poly.pdbx_seq_one_letter_code
_entity_poly.pdbx_strand_id
1 'polypeptide(L)' 'SLRRVDRLGQVLRDRRVKHQRKYHVKRPNALWHVDGHHKLIRWGIVIHGFVDGFCRTV' A
#
# COMPACT_ATOMS: atom_id res chain seq x y z
N SER A 1 -18.12 -16.21 11.11
CA SER A 1 -16.80 -15.56 11.00
C SER A 1 -15.73 -16.62 10.80
N LEU A 2 -14.61 -16.30 10.14
CA LEU A 2 -13.47 -17.22 9.93
C LEU A 2 -12.97 -17.84 11.23
N ARG A 3 -13.05 -17.10 12.33
CA ARG A 3 -12.70 -17.53 13.70
C ARG A 3 -13.59 -18.65 14.26
N ARG A 4 -14.82 -18.76 13.77
CA ARG A 4 -15.80 -19.80 14.13
C ARG A 4 -15.69 -21.04 13.25
N VAL A 5 -15.21 -20.88 12.01
CA VAL A 5 -15.09 -21.96 11.02
C VAL A 5 -13.71 -22.61 11.06
N ASP A 6 -12.64 -21.83 11.24
CA ASP A 6 -11.26 -22.32 11.30
C ASP A 6 -10.39 -21.41 12.18
N ARG A 7 -10.42 -21.68 13.49
CA ARG A 7 -9.63 -20.94 14.49
C ARG A 7 -8.13 -21.23 14.34
N LEU A 8 -7.77 -22.46 14.00
CA LEU A 8 -6.38 -22.91 13.89
C LEU A 8 -5.71 -22.27 12.67
N GLY A 9 -6.35 -22.33 11.50
CA GLY A 9 -5.87 -21.67 10.30
C GLY A 9 -5.74 -20.16 10.46
N GLN A 10 -6.66 -19.51 11.19
CA GLN A 10 -6.54 -18.09 11.49
C GLN A 10 -5.29 -17.76 12.32
N VAL A 11 -5.03 -18.50 13.41
CA VAL A 11 -3.84 -18.29 14.25
C VAL A 11 -2.54 -18.54 13.49
N LEU A 12 -2.51 -19.57 12.63
CA LEU A 12 -1.35 -19.86 11.78
C LEU A 12 -1.13 -18.77 10.73
N ARG A 13 -2.21 -18.21 10.18
CA ARG A 13 -2.16 -17.11 9.22
C ARG A 13 -1.66 -15.84 9.88
N ASP A 14 -2.20 -15.49 11.05
CA ASP A 14 -1.77 -14.34 11.86
C ASP A 14 -0.30 -14.45 12.28
N ARG A 15 0.15 -15.65 12.69
CA ARG A 15 1.58 -15.91 12.97
C ARG A 15 2.49 -15.77 11.74
N ARG A 16 1.94 -16.00 10.54
CA ARG A 16 2.64 -15.88 9.26
C ARG A 16 2.53 -14.47 8.66
N VAL A 17 1.67 -13.61 9.20
CA VAL A 17 1.64 -12.20 8.83
C VAL A 17 2.98 -11.62 9.26
N LYS A 18 3.89 -11.49 8.29
CA LYS A 18 5.13 -10.75 8.45
C LYS A 18 4.75 -9.40 9.04
N HIS A 19 5.27 -9.05 10.22
CA HIS A 19 5.18 -7.70 10.76
C HIS A 19 5.57 -6.75 9.61
N GLN A 20 4.59 -6.04 9.04
CA GLN A 20 4.87 -5.07 8.00
C GLN A 20 5.89 -4.11 8.58
N ARG A 21 7.04 -4.00 7.93
CA ARG A 21 8.01 -2.96 8.27
C ARG A 21 7.28 -1.63 8.06
N LYS A 22 7.21 -0.81 9.10
CA LYS A 22 6.68 0.55 8.96
C LYS A 22 7.51 1.25 7.90
N TYR A 23 6.89 1.59 6.78
CA TYR A 23 7.54 2.35 5.73
C TYR A 23 7.87 3.74 6.27
N HIS A 24 9.13 4.17 6.20
CA HIS A 24 9.60 5.45 6.72
C HIS A 24 10.72 5.98 5.83
N VAL A 25 10.52 7.18 5.29
CA VAL A 25 11.56 7.93 4.56
C VAL A 25 12.20 8.90 5.54
N LYS A 26 13.51 9.10 5.45
CA LYS A 26 14.27 9.81 6.50
C LYS A 26 14.04 11.33 6.53
N ARG A 27 13.71 11.95 5.39
CA ARG A 27 13.62 13.42 5.23
C ARG A 27 12.61 13.77 4.11
N PRO A 28 11.98 14.96 4.17
CA PRO A 28 11.24 15.53 3.03
C PRO A 28 12.10 15.57 1.76
N ASN A 29 11.48 15.37 0.60
CA ASN A 29 12.11 15.41 -0.73
C ASN A 29 13.23 14.37 -0.96
N ALA A 30 13.44 13.41 -0.03
CA ALA A 30 14.45 12.37 -0.22
C ALA A 30 13.98 11.23 -1.15
N LEU A 31 12.67 11.09 -1.34
CA LEU A 31 12.07 10.09 -2.22
C LEU A 31 10.69 10.59 -2.68
N TRP A 32 10.43 10.49 -3.99
CA TRP A 32 9.12 10.79 -4.57
C TRP A 32 8.51 9.51 -5.14
N HIS A 33 7.23 9.30 -4.86
CA HIS A 33 6.43 8.26 -5.49
C HIS A 33 5.68 8.83 -6.68
N VAL A 34 5.64 8.07 -7.76
CA VAL A 34 4.87 8.37 -8.96
C VAL A 34 3.96 7.18 -9.21
N ASP A 35 2.66 7.42 -9.31
CA ASP A 35 1.68 6.38 -9.63
C ASP A 35 0.76 6.81 -10.78
N GLY A 36 0.41 5.84 -11.62
CA GLY A 36 -0.40 6.03 -12.80
C GLY A 36 -1.80 5.44 -12.63
N HIS A 37 -2.83 6.28 -12.72
CA HIS A 37 -4.21 5.85 -12.72
C HIS A 37 -4.72 5.61 -14.15
N HIS A 38 -4.78 4.32 -14.54
CA HIS A 38 -5.05 3.91 -15.93
C HIS A 38 -6.52 3.56 -16.22
N LYS A 39 -7.46 3.78 -15.30
CA LYS A 39 -8.86 3.37 -15.50
C LYS A 39 -9.53 4.02 -16.72
N LEU A 40 -9.08 5.21 -17.12
CA LEU A 40 -9.62 5.96 -18.24
C LEU A 40 -8.79 5.82 -19.53
N ILE A 41 -7.85 4.86 -19.58
CA ILE A 41 -6.96 4.70 -20.73
C ILE A 41 -7.70 4.41 -22.04
N ARG A 42 -8.89 3.77 -21.98
CA ARG A 42 -9.76 3.53 -23.16
C ARG A 42 -10.29 4.82 -23.78
N TRP A 43 -10.32 5.91 -23.01
CA TRP A 43 -10.71 7.26 -23.43
C TRP A 43 -9.49 8.15 -23.72
N GLY A 44 -8.28 7.57 -23.73
CA GLY A 44 -7.03 8.29 -23.94
C GLY A 44 -6.54 9.08 -22.71
N ILE A 45 -7.13 8.88 -21.53
CA ILE A 45 -6.79 9.65 -20.32
C ILE A 45 -6.03 8.77 -19.33
N VAL A 46 -4.87 9.25 -18.90
CA VAL A 46 -4.08 8.66 -17.81
C VAL A 46 -3.71 9.77 -16.82
N ILE A 47 -4.02 9.56 -15.54
CA ILE A 47 -3.73 10.54 -14.49
C ILE A 47 -2.50 10.07 -13.74
N HIS A 48 -1.46 10.90 -13.67
CA HIS A 48 -0.25 10.61 -12.88
C HIS A 48 -0.25 11.48 -11.63
N GLY A 49 -0.07 10.85 -10.47
CA GLY A 49 0.07 11.52 -9.18
C GLY A 49 1.52 11.43 -8.67
N PHE A 50 2.00 12.52 -8.07
CA PHE A 50 3.33 12.60 -7.46
C PHE A 50 3.18 12.92 -5.98
N VAL A 51 3.84 12.13 -5.12
CA VAL A 51 3.72 12.24 -3.67
C VAL A 51 5.09 12.12 -3.02
N ASP A 52 5.44 13.04 -2.14
CA ASP A 52 6.66 12.92 -1.33
C ASP A 52 6.54 11.75 -0.34
N GLY A 53 7.52 10.85 -0.36
CA GLY A 53 7.51 9.61 0.41
C GLY A 53 7.65 9.80 1.92
N PHE A 54 8.07 11.01 2.35
CA PHE A 54 8.15 11.40 3.75
C PHE A 54 6.79 11.86 4.28
N CYS A 55 6.16 12.87 3.68
CA CYS A 55 4.87 13.39 4.15
C CYS A 55 3.66 12.56 3.68
N ARG A 56 3.78 11.86 2.55
CA ARG A 56 2.71 11.06 1.91
C ARG A 56 1.40 11.83 1.71
N THR A 57 1.50 13.14 1.62
CA THR A 57 0.35 14.03 1.44
C THR A 57 0.16 14.23 -0.06
N VAL A 58 -1.06 13.95 -0.52
CA VAL A 58 -1.56 14.24 -1.88
C VAL A 58 -2.20 15.61 -1.92
#